data_AF-A0A7S3P006-F1
#
_entry.id   AF-A0A7S3P006-F1
#
_cell.length_a   1.000
_cell.length_b   1.000
_cell.length_c   1.000
_cell.angle_alpha   90.00
_cell.angle_beta   90.00
_cell.angle_gamma   90.00
#
_symmetry.space_group_name_H-M   'P 1'
#
loop_
_entity.id
_entity.type
_entity.pdbx_description
1 polymer ?
#
loop_
_entity_poly.entity_id
_entity_poly.type
_entity_poly.pdbx_seq_one_letter_code
_entity_poly.pdbx_strand_id
1 'polypeptide(L)'
;FRTFTTPKPVQFTSLACDGTDIVCAGAFDPYDIYMWSIRTGDLLDVLSGHTGPVSTLKFAPTADTFLVSGSWDRTARIWNIFTKNTPVEIIYEGADQVTSLDINSSGKEISIALLSGQVIIYDKEDGSSRTTLDCYNDIRGGRLSDDRNISKRSTKNNFFNSICYNSTGEFIIGGGNSKNLCMYNIHHKVLMKRFVITENRSLDGVLNKLNSKKITEFGEEEKDDLSDAEWDKTDADNLPGVKKPNTIKRRTKLAVRVKDVKFSPDGKSFACATTEGIIIYGINNNQSFSPIDLDIEVTLENLMGELKKRNYLEAIVMALKFNQAKIIEKTFELIPTSSIPIISSNFPVNYIEKLMTFLAYELEHSVNIELALTWCKNLLKYNDELIHNLKEQKQGFVKAIHRALKFYENTLLKITNEN
;
A
#
# COMPACT_ATOMS: atom_id res chain seq x y z
N PHE A 1 25.95 -8.58 -1.39
CA PHE A 1 24.86 -9.56 -1.29
C PHE A 1 25.25 -10.60 -0.26
N ARG A 2 24.39 -10.85 0.74
CA ARG A 2 24.59 -11.89 1.75
C ARG A 2 23.43 -12.88 1.63
N THR A 3 23.73 -14.17 1.68
CA THR A 3 22.72 -15.24 1.59
C THR A 3 22.48 -15.77 3.00
N PHE A 4 21.24 -15.71 3.47
CA PHE A 4 20.84 -16.32 4.73
C PHE A 4 20.45 -17.77 4.48
N THR A 5 21.02 -18.69 5.25
CA THR A 5 20.80 -20.14 5.09
C THR A 5 20.23 -20.73 6.36
N THR A 6 19.38 -21.74 6.19
CA THR A 6 18.90 -22.59 7.27
C THR A 6 19.77 -23.84 7.42
N PRO A 7 19.80 -24.47 8.61
CA PRO A 7 20.54 -25.71 8.81
C PRO A 7 20.04 -26.87 7.93
N LYS A 8 18.74 -26.86 7.58
CA LYS A 8 18.09 -27.82 6.67
C LYS A 8 17.48 -27.06 5.49
N PRO A 9 17.43 -27.64 4.28
CA PRO A 9 16.78 -27.00 3.14
C PRO A 9 15.29 -26.82 3.43
N VAL A 10 14.82 -25.58 3.41
CA VAL A 10 13.43 -25.20 3.72
C VAL A 10 12.89 -24.32 2.59
N GLN A 11 11.60 -24.48 2.28
CA GLN A 11 10.90 -23.61 1.34
C GLN A 11 10.22 -22.47 2.12
N PHE A 12 10.54 -21.22 1.77
CA PHE A 12 9.91 -20.05 2.36
C PHE A 12 8.71 -19.58 1.56
N THR A 13 7.69 -19.11 2.27
CA THR A 13 6.42 -18.62 1.73
C THR A 13 6.26 -17.13 1.91
N SER A 14 6.75 -16.60 3.02
CA SER A 14 6.61 -15.20 3.42
C SER A 14 7.92 -14.65 3.96
N LEU A 15 8.08 -13.34 3.86
CA LEU A 15 9.26 -12.60 4.30
C LEU A 15 8.81 -11.30 4.96
N ALA A 16 9.43 -10.96 6.08
CA ALA A 16 9.31 -9.67 6.73
C ALA A 16 10.69 -9.12 7.11
N CYS A 17 10.84 -7.80 7.06
CA CYS A 17 12.07 -7.12 7.45
C CYS A 17 11.69 -5.90 8.29
N ASP A 18 12.43 -5.69 9.39
CA ASP A 18 12.25 -4.55 10.30
C ASP A 18 12.87 -3.24 9.75
N GLY A 19 13.55 -3.33 8.61
CA GLY A 19 14.19 -2.19 7.94
C GLY A 19 15.55 -1.79 8.52
N THR A 20 15.91 -2.28 9.71
CA THR A 20 17.19 -2.00 10.37
C THR A 20 18.12 -3.22 10.34
N ASP A 21 17.86 -4.22 11.18
CA ASP A 21 18.83 -5.28 11.50
C ASP A 21 18.26 -6.71 11.48
N ILE A 22 16.94 -6.90 11.36
CA ILE A 22 16.30 -8.22 11.46
C ILE A 22 15.50 -8.57 10.21
N VAL A 23 15.66 -9.82 9.75
CA VAL A 23 14.83 -10.44 8.70
C VAL A 23 14.19 -11.70 9.25
N CYS A 24 12.91 -11.88 8.97
CA CYS A 24 12.16 -13.09 9.28
C CYS A 24 11.60 -13.73 8.01
N ALA A 25 11.62 -15.06 7.95
CA ALA A 25 10.98 -15.81 6.87
C ALA A 25 10.14 -16.95 7.43
N GLY A 26 8.93 -17.10 6.88
CA GLY A 26 7.99 -18.14 7.26
C GLY A 26 8.16 -19.35 6.35
N ALA A 27 8.21 -20.54 6.94
CA ALA A 27 8.37 -21.79 6.20
C ALA A 27 7.04 -22.40 5.76
N PHE A 28 7.06 -23.06 4.60
CA PHE A 28 5.99 -23.97 4.18
C PHE A 28 6.06 -25.31 4.90
N ASP A 29 7.25 -25.79 5.24
CA ASP A 29 7.53 -27.05 5.94
C ASP A 29 8.94 -26.88 6.55
N PRO A 30 9.13 -26.88 7.89
CA PRO A 30 8.29 -27.42 8.97
C PRO A 30 7.29 -26.45 9.64
N TYR A 31 6.90 -25.35 8.98
CA TYR A 31 6.00 -24.29 9.50
C TYR A 31 6.59 -23.31 10.52
N ASP A 32 7.88 -23.42 10.82
CA ASP A 32 8.57 -22.48 11.70
C ASP A 32 8.84 -21.13 11.02
N ILE A 33 9.05 -20.09 11.84
CA ILE A 33 9.51 -18.78 11.39
C ILE A 33 10.98 -18.63 11.79
N TYR A 34 11.83 -18.40 10.81
CA TYR A 34 13.27 -18.25 11.02
C TYR A 34 13.63 -16.77 11.08
N MET A 35 14.47 -16.38 12.04
CA MET A 35 14.90 -15.01 12.26
C MET A 35 16.41 -14.88 12.13
N TRP A 36 16.87 -13.92 11.31
CA TRP A 36 18.30 -13.64 11.10
C TRP A 36 18.66 -12.20 11.42
N SER A 37 19.91 -12.00 11.85
CA SER A 37 20.52 -10.67 11.90
C SER A 37 21.11 -10.31 10.53
N ILE A 38 20.73 -9.17 9.98
CA ILE A 38 21.28 -8.62 8.74
C ILE A 38 22.77 -8.33 8.89
N ARG A 39 23.16 -7.76 10.04
CA ARG A 39 24.52 -7.28 10.31
C ARG A 39 25.52 -8.42 10.47
N THR A 40 25.17 -9.46 11.22
CA THR A 40 26.09 -10.59 11.43
C THR A 40 25.91 -11.69 10.38
N GLY A 41 24.68 -11.87 9.89
CA GLY A 41 24.34 -12.98 9.00
C GLY A 41 23.85 -14.23 9.73
N ASP A 42 23.84 -14.20 11.06
CA ASP A 42 23.57 -15.37 11.88
C ASP A 42 22.07 -15.59 12.05
N LEU A 43 21.68 -16.87 12.16
CA LEU A 43 20.36 -17.27 12.62
C LEU A 43 20.25 -16.95 14.11
N LEU A 44 19.37 -16.02 14.45
CA LEU A 44 19.15 -15.56 15.82
C LEU A 44 18.21 -16.49 16.58
N ASP A 45 17.08 -16.84 15.97
CA ASP A 45 16.06 -17.67 16.60
C ASP A 45 15.17 -18.38 15.58
N VAL A 46 14.44 -19.39 16.05
CA VAL A 46 13.42 -20.13 15.31
C VAL A 46 12.13 -20.11 16.13
N LEU A 47 11.16 -19.32 15.67
CA LEU A 47 9.86 -19.18 16.33
C LEU A 47 8.95 -20.33 15.89
N SER A 48 8.85 -21.34 16.75
CA SER A 48 7.98 -22.50 16.57
C SER A 48 6.63 -22.31 17.27
N GLY A 49 5.55 -22.81 16.66
CA GLY A 49 4.25 -22.86 17.31
C GLY A 49 3.06 -22.95 16.35
N HIS A 50 3.24 -22.55 15.09
CA HIS A 50 2.25 -22.78 14.05
C HIS A 50 2.15 -24.27 13.69
N THR A 51 0.94 -24.73 13.41
CA THR A 51 0.69 -26.14 13.01
C THR A 51 0.40 -26.26 11.51
N GLY A 52 0.72 -25.24 10.73
CA GLY A 52 0.51 -25.19 9.29
C GLY A 52 1.29 -24.04 8.64
N PRO A 53 1.37 -24.01 7.30
CA PRO A 53 2.20 -23.06 6.56
C PRO A 53 1.96 -21.61 6.94
N VAL A 54 3.04 -20.88 7.22
CA VAL A 54 3.00 -19.45 7.52
C VAL A 54 2.78 -18.68 6.23
N SER A 55 1.57 -18.19 6.00
CA SER A 55 1.20 -17.52 4.75
C SER A 55 1.72 -16.09 4.65
N THR A 56 1.83 -15.40 5.78
CA THR A 56 2.17 -13.97 5.84
C THR A 56 2.92 -13.61 7.11
N LEU A 57 3.82 -12.64 7.00
CA LEU A 57 4.60 -12.08 8.09
C LEU A 57 4.71 -10.57 7.94
N LYS A 58 4.56 -9.83 9.04
CA LYS A 58 4.74 -8.37 9.08
C LYS A 58 5.33 -7.91 10.40
N PHE A 59 6.33 -7.02 10.30
CA PHE A 59 6.82 -6.27 11.44
C PHE A 59 5.94 -5.03 11.66
N ALA A 60 5.71 -4.70 12.93
CA ALA A 60 5.07 -3.45 13.31
C ALA A 60 5.96 -2.26 12.91
N PRO A 61 5.39 -1.17 12.37
CA PRO A 61 6.16 0.02 11.97
C PRO A 61 6.56 0.93 13.15
N THR A 62 6.26 0.52 14.40
CA THR A 62 6.46 1.28 15.63
C THR A 62 7.80 1.01 16.31
N ALA A 63 8.20 1.89 17.23
CA ALA A 63 9.39 1.70 18.07
C ALA A 63 9.32 0.44 18.96
N ASP A 64 8.10 0.03 19.34
CA ASP A 64 7.84 -1.28 19.94
C ASP A 64 7.70 -2.31 18.80
N THR A 65 8.83 -2.90 18.41
CA THR A 65 8.91 -3.82 17.26
C THR A 65 8.42 -5.21 17.68
N PHE A 66 7.20 -5.55 17.29
CA PHE A 66 6.66 -6.91 17.33
C PHE A 66 6.46 -7.45 15.91
N LEU A 67 6.47 -8.78 15.79
CA LEU A 67 6.20 -9.49 14.55
C LEU A 67 4.81 -10.12 14.61
N VAL A 68 4.07 -10.00 13.52
CA VAL A 68 2.77 -10.65 13.36
C VAL A 68 2.88 -11.71 12.28
N SER A 69 2.41 -12.92 12.58
CA SER A 69 2.32 -14.01 11.62
C SER A 69 0.87 -14.42 11.40
N GLY A 70 0.57 -14.79 10.16
CA GLY A 70 -0.69 -15.44 9.79
C GLY A 70 -0.39 -16.80 9.16
N SER A 71 -1.20 -17.81 9.48
CA SER A 71 -1.00 -19.17 9.01
C SER A 71 -2.29 -19.82 8.50
N TRP A 72 -2.10 -20.86 7.68
CA TRP A 72 -3.16 -21.77 7.25
C TRP A 72 -3.62 -22.73 8.37
N ASP A 73 -3.00 -22.68 9.54
CA ASP A 73 -3.54 -23.31 10.75
C ASP A 73 -4.77 -22.59 11.33
N ARG A 74 -5.23 -21.53 10.66
CA ARG A 74 -6.38 -20.68 11.03
C ARG A 74 -6.11 -19.81 12.26
N THR A 75 -4.84 -19.52 12.53
CA THR A 75 -4.42 -18.60 13.58
C THR A 75 -3.59 -17.44 13.01
N ALA A 76 -3.69 -16.30 13.70
CA ALA A 76 -2.71 -15.22 13.58
C ALA A 76 -2.14 -14.92 14.97
N ARG A 77 -0.83 -14.67 15.03
CA ARG A 77 -0.07 -14.57 16.28
C ARG A 77 0.82 -13.34 16.31
N ILE A 78 0.96 -12.75 17.49
CA ILE A 78 1.94 -11.70 17.79
C ILE A 78 3.13 -12.32 18.52
N TRP A 79 4.32 -12.02 18.04
CA TRP A 79 5.61 -12.42 18.58
C TRP A 79 6.36 -11.17 19.05
N ASN A 80 6.63 -11.09 20.35
CA ASN A 80 7.55 -10.09 20.88
C ASN A 80 8.98 -10.62 20.78
N ILE A 81 9.79 -9.99 19.93
CA ILE A 81 11.12 -10.51 19.57
C ILE A 81 12.20 -10.06 20.57
N PHE A 82 12.04 -8.89 21.18
CA PHE A 82 13.06 -8.30 22.06
C PHE A 82 12.95 -8.78 23.50
N THR A 83 11.76 -9.20 23.93
CA THR A 83 11.53 -9.71 25.28
C THR A 83 11.52 -11.23 25.25
N LYS A 84 12.66 -11.84 25.56
CA LYS A 84 12.74 -13.29 25.74
C LYS A 84 11.75 -13.69 26.84
N ASN A 85 10.92 -14.71 26.57
CA ASN A 85 9.98 -15.34 27.50
C ASN A 85 8.56 -14.71 27.63
N THR A 86 8.13 -13.83 26.74
CA THR A 86 6.72 -13.43 26.69
C THR A 86 5.87 -14.50 26.00
N PRO A 87 4.66 -14.80 26.50
CA PRO A 87 3.75 -15.69 25.81
C PRO A 87 3.40 -15.14 24.43
N VAL A 88 3.29 -16.03 23.45
CA VAL A 88 2.81 -15.72 22.11
C VAL A 88 1.32 -15.40 22.20
N GLU A 89 0.93 -14.21 21.76
CA GLU A 89 -0.47 -13.80 21.80
C GLU A 89 -1.19 -14.26 20.52
N ILE A 90 -2.34 -14.91 20.67
CA ILE A 90 -3.18 -15.35 19.55
C ILE A 90 -4.25 -14.29 19.31
N ILE A 91 -4.09 -13.52 18.24
CA ILE A 91 -5.00 -12.41 17.90
C ILE A 91 -6.21 -12.86 17.09
N TYR A 92 -6.05 -13.96 16.35
CA TYR A 92 -7.13 -14.62 15.63
C TYR A 92 -7.01 -16.14 15.78
N GLU A 93 -8.14 -16.77 16.08
CA GLU A 93 -8.34 -18.21 16.01
C GLU A 93 -9.76 -18.42 15.48
N GLY A 94 -9.89 -19.18 14.40
CA GLY A 94 -11.19 -19.34 13.73
C GLY A 94 -11.27 -20.56 12.84
N ALA A 95 -12.35 -20.59 12.03
CA ALA A 95 -12.62 -21.68 11.10
C ALA A 95 -11.91 -21.52 9.74
N ASP A 96 -11.46 -20.31 9.41
CA ASP A 96 -10.88 -19.98 8.10
C ASP A 96 -9.38 -19.72 8.18
N GLN A 97 -8.70 -19.98 7.06
CA GLN A 97 -7.26 -19.82 6.93
C GLN A 97 -6.91 -18.34 6.70
N VAL A 98 -5.77 -17.90 7.25
CA VAL A 98 -5.25 -16.55 7.03
C VAL A 98 -4.51 -16.49 5.70
N THR A 99 -4.86 -15.55 4.83
CA THR A 99 -4.25 -15.39 3.50
C THR A 99 -3.24 -14.25 3.45
N SER A 100 -3.53 -13.12 4.09
CA SER A 100 -2.69 -11.93 4.11
C SER A 100 -2.89 -11.16 5.40
N LEU A 101 -1.88 -10.38 5.78
CA LEU A 101 -1.91 -9.55 6.97
C LEU A 101 -1.21 -8.22 6.69
N ASP A 102 -1.71 -7.14 7.29
CA ASP A 102 -1.04 -5.84 7.29
C ASP A 102 -1.30 -5.09 8.59
N ILE A 103 -0.39 -4.19 8.95
CA ILE A 103 -0.43 -3.46 10.22
C ILE A 103 -0.55 -1.97 9.89
N ASN A 104 -1.40 -1.27 10.63
CA ASN A 104 -1.56 0.16 10.49
C ASN A 104 -0.21 0.88 10.81
N SER A 105 0.02 2.02 10.19
CA SER A 105 1.17 2.92 10.45
C SER A 105 1.39 3.27 11.93
N SER A 106 0.31 3.30 12.73
CA SER A 106 0.37 3.53 14.18
C SER A 106 0.75 2.31 15.00
N GLY A 107 0.71 1.10 14.42
CA GLY A 107 0.94 -0.17 15.11
C GLY A 107 -0.21 -0.64 16.02
N LYS A 108 -1.31 0.13 16.13
CA LYS A 108 -2.45 -0.19 17.00
C LYS A 108 -3.37 -1.25 16.40
N GLU A 109 -3.69 -1.10 15.12
CA GLU A 109 -4.61 -1.98 14.42
C GLU A 109 -3.88 -2.96 13.49
N ILE A 110 -4.37 -4.20 13.47
CA ILE A 110 -3.86 -5.28 12.64
C ILE A 110 -5.02 -5.80 11.78
N SER A 111 -4.84 -5.80 10.46
CA SER A 111 -5.80 -6.34 9.51
C SER A 111 -5.40 -7.74 9.05
N ILE A 112 -6.36 -8.65 9.10
CA ILE A 112 -6.21 -10.08 8.82
C ILE A 112 -7.20 -10.45 7.71
N ALA A 113 -6.70 -10.77 6.53
CA ALA A 113 -7.51 -11.27 5.43
C ALA A 113 -7.67 -12.80 5.54
N LEU A 114 -8.90 -13.27 5.35
CA LEU A 114 -9.26 -14.68 5.44
C LEU A 114 -9.59 -15.27 4.08
N LEU A 115 -9.47 -16.59 3.98
CA LEU A 115 -9.82 -17.36 2.78
C LEU A 115 -11.33 -17.28 2.45
N SER A 116 -12.19 -17.01 3.42
CA SER A 116 -13.62 -16.76 3.21
C SER A 116 -13.93 -15.41 2.55
N GLY A 117 -12.93 -14.54 2.36
CA GLY A 117 -13.11 -13.21 1.78
C GLY A 117 -13.52 -12.14 2.78
N GLN A 118 -13.49 -12.45 4.08
CA GLN A 118 -13.61 -11.46 5.14
C GLN A 118 -12.25 -10.86 5.50
N VAL A 119 -12.26 -9.61 5.98
CA VAL A 119 -11.11 -8.97 6.62
C VAL A 119 -11.47 -8.66 8.07
N ILE A 120 -10.68 -9.16 9.00
CA ILE A 120 -10.83 -8.90 10.43
C ILE A 120 -9.79 -7.86 10.83
N ILE A 121 -10.23 -6.83 11.53
CA ILE A 121 -9.41 -5.77 12.09
C ILE A 121 -9.39 -5.99 13.59
N TYR A 122 -8.20 -6.24 14.12
CA TYR A 122 -7.93 -6.45 15.52
C TYR A 122 -7.23 -5.22 16.10
N ASP A 123 -7.76 -4.68 17.18
CA ASP A 123 -7.10 -3.62 17.95
C ASP A 123 -6.24 -4.25 19.06
N LYS A 124 -4.94 -3.94 19.04
CA LYS A 124 -3.97 -4.40 20.03
C LYS A 124 -4.20 -3.79 21.41
N GLU A 125 -4.67 -2.53 21.50
CA GLU A 125 -4.84 -1.85 22.79
C GLU A 125 -6.01 -2.43 23.58
N ASP A 126 -7.11 -2.74 22.90
CA ASP A 126 -8.32 -3.30 23.52
C ASP A 126 -8.25 -4.81 23.76
N GLY A 127 -7.39 -5.52 22.99
CA GLY A 127 -7.19 -6.97 23.05
C GLY A 127 -8.42 -7.84 22.69
N SER A 128 -9.59 -7.24 22.57
CA SER A 128 -10.90 -7.91 22.44
C SER A 128 -11.72 -7.40 21.26
N SER A 129 -11.48 -6.17 20.80
CA SER A 129 -12.27 -5.56 19.73
C SER A 129 -11.84 -6.13 18.37
N ARG A 130 -12.80 -6.76 17.70
CA ARG A 130 -12.65 -7.33 16.36
C ARG A 130 -13.71 -6.73 15.44
N THR A 131 -13.29 -5.91 14.50
CA THR A 131 -14.16 -5.41 13.44
C THR A 131 -14.04 -6.32 12.22
N THR A 132 -15.18 -6.84 11.73
CA THR A 132 -15.20 -7.64 10.50
C THR A 132 -15.74 -6.82 9.33
N LEU A 133 -15.03 -6.90 8.20
CA LEU A 133 -15.45 -6.41 6.89
C LEU A 133 -15.78 -7.61 6.00
N ASP A 134 -17.00 -7.67 5.48
CA ASP A 134 -17.39 -8.66 4.48
C ASP A 134 -17.06 -8.15 3.09
N CYS A 135 -16.02 -8.72 2.47
CA CYS A 135 -15.53 -8.29 1.16
C CYS A 135 -15.80 -9.33 0.07
N TYR A 136 -16.44 -10.46 0.42
CA TYR A 136 -16.57 -11.63 -0.46
C TYR A 136 -17.25 -11.28 -1.78
N ASN A 137 -18.31 -10.46 -1.74
CA ASN A 137 -19.08 -10.08 -2.93
C ASN A 137 -18.39 -9.02 -3.79
N ASP A 138 -17.58 -8.16 -3.18
CA ASP A 138 -16.98 -7.01 -3.84
C ASP A 138 -15.78 -7.41 -4.70
N ILE A 139 -14.96 -8.34 -4.20
CA ILE A 139 -13.77 -8.83 -4.89
C ILE A 139 -14.11 -9.77 -6.06
N ARG A 140 -15.32 -10.34 -6.12
CA ARG A 140 -15.70 -11.37 -7.10
C ARG A 140 -15.24 -11.06 -8.52
N GLY A 141 -14.49 -12.01 -9.08
CA GLY A 141 -13.90 -11.91 -10.41
C GLY A 141 -14.82 -12.34 -11.56
N GLY A 142 -14.24 -12.33 -12.77
CA GLY A 142 -14.87 -12.91 -13.94
C GLY A 142 -14.83 -14.44 -13.94
N ARG A 143 -15.47 -15.04 -14.94
CA ARG A 143 -15.47 -16.48 -15.19
C ARG A 143 -14.22 -16.84 -15.99
N LEU A 144 -13.53 -17.90 -15.58
CA LEU A 144 -12.43 -18.49 -16.35
C LEU A 144 -13.00 -19.34 -17.52
N SER A 145 -12.29 -19.44 -18.63
CA SER A 145 -12.65 -20.28 -19.80
C SER A 145 -12.90 -21.73 -19.40
N ASP A 146 -12.06 -22.23 -18.50
CA ASP A 146 -12.09 -23.61 -18.02
C ASP A 146 -13.14 -23.85 -16.93
N ASP A 147 -13.76 -22.79 -16.39
CA ASP A 147 -14.71 -22.92 -15.31
C ASP A 147 -16.08 -23.34 -15.84
N ARG A 148 -16.54 -24.50 -15.39
CA ARG A 148 -17.90 -25.02 -15.68
C ARG A 148 -18.97 -24.29 -14.87
N ASN A 149 -18.59 -23.63 -13.78
CA ASN A 149 -19.52 -22.88 -12.96
C ASN A 149 -19.74 -21.46 -13.51
N ILE A 150 -20.91 -20.90 -13.21
CA ILE A 150 -21.19 -19.48 -13.44
C ILE A 150 -20.30 -18.67 -12.49
N SER A 151 -19.79 -17.52 -12.94
CA SER A 151 -18.99 -16.59 -12.12
C SER A 151 -19.57 -16.34 -10.73
N LYS A 152 -20.89 -16.13 -10.62
CA LYS A 152 -21.57 -15.90 -9.33
C LYS A 152 -21.53 -17.08 -8.36
N ARG A 153 -21.38 -18.31 -8.87
CA ARG A 153 -21.32 -19.55 -8.08
C ARG A 153 -19.87 -20.03 -7.88
N SER A 154 -18.90 -19.41 -8.54
CA SER A 154 -17.51 -19.76 -8.36
C SER A 154 -17.08 -19.32 -6.96
N THR A 155 -16.75 -20.28 -6.10
CA THR A 155 -16.12 -20.05 -4.79
C THR A 155 -14.61 -19.87 -4.91
N LYS A 156 -14.06 -20.17 -6.09
CA LYS A 156 -12.66 -20.00 -6.40
C LYS A 156 -12.38 -18.50 -6.50
N ASN A 157 -11.35 -18.04 -5.78
CA ASN A 157 -10.75 -16.71 -5.91
C ASN A 157 -11.48 -15.50 -5.27
N ASN A 158 -12.48 -15.72 -4.42
CA ASN A 158 -13.23 -14.62 -3.77
C ASN A 158 -12.62 -14.21 -2.42
N PHE A 159 -11.31 -13.97 -2.39
CA PHE A 159 -10.58 -13.53 -1.20
C PHE A 159 -9.37 -12.69 -1.57
N PHE A 160 -8.85 -11.92 -0.61
CA PHE A 160 -7.64 -11.13 -0.81
C PHE A 160 -6.38 -11.98 -0.65
N ASN A 161 -5.51 -11.95 -1.66
CA ASN A 161 -4.15 -12.49 -1.55
C ASN A 161 -3.22 -11.49 -0.85
N SER A 162 -3.54 -10.21 -0.95
CA SER A 162 -2.76 -9.12 -0.41
C SER A 162 -3.68 -8.01 0.04
N ILE A 163 -3.42 -7.49 1.23
CA ILE A 163 -4.01 -6.28 1.76
C ILE A 163 -2.91 -5.29 2.14
N CYS A 164 -3.24 -4.00 2.11
CA CYS A 164 -2.34 -2.92 2.52
C CYS A 164 -3.12 -1.77 3.14
N TYR A 165 -2.67 -1.30 4.29
CA TYR A 165 -3.09 -0.02 4.86
C TYR A 165 -2.51 1.13 4.05
N ASN A 166 -3.24 2.23 4.01
CA ASN A 166 -2.69 3.50 3.58
C ASN A 166 -1.79 4.11 4.67
N SER A 167 -1.06 5.18 4.33
CA SER A 167 -0.12 5.82 5.24
C SER A 167 -0.75 6.49 6.47
N THR A 168 -2.06 6.78 6.45
CA THR A 168 -2.79 7.36 7.60
C THR A 168 -3.43 6.30 8.49
N GLY A 169 -3.66 5.09 7.96
CA GLY A 169 -4.34 4.02 8.68
C GLY A 169 -5.85 3.95 8.48
N GLU A 170 -6.47 4.91 7.79
CA GLU A 170 -7.93 5.00 7.67
C GLU A 170 -8.52 4.07 6.60
N PHE A 171 -7.70 3.73 5.60
CA PHE A 171 -8.13 2.96 4.43
C PHE A 171 -7.32 1.69 4.26
N ILE A 172 -8.00 0.61 3.87
CA ILE A 172 -7.37 -0.64 3.44
C ILE A 172 -7.68 -0.85 1.98
N ILE A 173 -6.65 -1.26 1.23
CA ILE A 173 -6.79 -1.72 -0.13
C ILE A 173 -6.49 -3.22 -0.20
N GLY A 174 -7.33 -3.96 -0.92
CA GLY A 174 -7.22 -5.40 -1.08
C GLY A 174 -7.23 -5.81 -2.55
N GLY A 175 -6.35 -6.75 -2.88
CA GLY A 175 -6.29 -7.41 -4.18
C GLY A 175 -6.19 -8.94 -4.02
N GLY A 176 -6.71 -9.68 -5.00
CA GLY A 176 -6.67 -11.14 -4.97
C GLY A 176 -6.66 -11.76 -6.37
N ASN A 177 -7.14 -13.00 -6.48
CA ASN A 177 -7.21 -13.73 -7.75
C ASN A 177 -8.41 -13.27 -8.62
N SER A 178 -8.63 -11.97 -8.71
CA SER A 178 -9.69 -11.36 -9.49
C SER A 178 -9.21 -10.11 -10.22
N LYS A 179 -10.05 -9.60 -11.11
CA LYS A 179 -9.82 -8.33 -11.82
C LYS A 179 -10.15 -7.09 -10.98
N ASN A 180 -10.74 -7.27 -9.81
CA ASN A 180 -11.23 -6.19 -8.97
C ASN A 180 -10.22 -5.93 -7.84
N LEU A 181 -9.96 -4.65 -7.61
CA LEU A 181 -9.27 -4.15 -6.44
C LEU A 181 -10.28 -3.37 -5.61
N CYS A 182 -10.30 -3.60 -4.30
CA CYS A 182 -11.30 -2.99 -3.42
C CYS A 182 -10.60 -2.11 -2.37
N MET A 183 -11.06 -0.88 -2.22
CA MET A 183 -10.61 0.05 -1.19
C MET A 183 -11.73 0.32 -0.20
N TYR A 184 -11.49 0.06 1.07
CA TYR A 184 -12.44 0.21 2.17
C TYR A 184 -12.00 1.30 3.12
N ASN A 185 -12.98 2.01 3.68
CA ASN A 185 -12.77 2.80 4.88
C ASN A 185 -13.06 1.92 6.11
N ILE A 186 -12.12 1.89 7.05
CA ILE A 186 -12.17 1.03 8.23
C ILE A 186 -13.24 1.49 9.21
N HIS A 187 -13.22 2.77 9.55
CA HIS A 187 -14.13 3.34 10.55
C HIS A 187 -15.60 3.21 10.15
N HIS A 188 -15.90 3.46 8.87
CA HIS A 188 -17.26 3.37 8.35
C HIS A 188 -17.65 1.97 7.88
N LYS A 189 -16.69 1.06 7.68
CA LYS A 189 -16.91 -0.30 7.16
C LYS A 189 -17.57 -0.31 5.77
N VAL A 190 -17.24 0.67 4.94
CA VAL A 190 -17.82 0.85 3.60
C VAL A 190 -16.75 0.70 2.52
N LEU A 191 -17.13 0.06 1.40
CA LEU A 191 -16.36 0.08 0.17
C LEU A 191 -16.36 1.49 -0.42
N MET A 192 -15.22 2.16 -0.40
CA MET A 192 -15.05 3.50 -0.98
C MET A 192 -14.98 3.44 -2.50
N LYS A 193 -14.16 2.51 -3.03
CA LYS A 193 -13.96 2.40 -4.47
C LYS A 193 -13.53 1.00 -4.88
N ARG A 194 -14.09 0.54 -5.99
CA ARG A 194 -13.65 -0.66 -6.70
C ARG A 194 -12.97 -0.26 -8.00
N PHE A 195 -11.76 -0.76 -8.21
CA PHE A 195 -10.99 -0.55 -9.43
C PHE A 195 -11.01 -1.82 -10.26
N VAL A 196 -11.28 -1.67 -11.56
CA VAL A 196 -11.10 -2.76 -12.53
C VAL A 196 -9.70 -2.61 -13.10
N ILE A 197 -8.89 -3.66 -12.96
CA ILE A 197 -7.46 -3.63 -13.27
C ILE A 197 -7.20 -3.64 -14.78
N THR A 198 -7.98 -4.43 -15.51
CA THR A 198 -7.80 -4.61 -16.94
C THR A 198 -9.11 -4.97 -17.62
N GLU A 199 -9.26 -4.50 -18.85
CA GLU A 199 -10.33 -4.89 -19.77
C GLU A 199 -9.81 -5.76 -20.92
N ASN A 200 -8.52 -6.11 -20.88
CA ASN A 200 -7.85 -6.87 -21.93
C ASN A 200 -8.36 -8.32 -22.00
N ARG A 201 -9.12 -8.64 -23.05
CA ARG A 201 -9.75 -9.95 -23.27
C ARG A 201 -8.78 -11.06 -23.70
N SER A 202 -7.49 -10.75 -23.92
CA SER A 202 -6.47 -11.78 -24.09
C SER A 202 -6.21 -12.56 -22.81
N LEU A 203 -6.53 -11.96 -21.65
CA LEU A 203 -6.47 -12.61 -20.35
C LEU A 203 -7.81 -13.26 -19.98
N ASP A 204 -7.69 -14.34 -19.22
CA ASP A 204 -8.83 -15.08 -18.71
C ASP A 204 -9.35 -14.47 -17.39
N GLY A 205 -10.64 -14.66 -17.08
CA GLY A 205 -11.25 -14.12 -15.85
C GLY A 205 -11.57 -12.62 -15.88
N VAL A 206 -11.48 -11.97 -17.05
CA VAL A 206 -11.91 -10.57 -17.25
C VAL A 206 -13.42 -10.45 -17.37
N LEU A 207 -14.06 -11.36 -18.10
CA LEU A 207 -15.49 -11.29 -18.38
C LEU A 207 -16.28 -12.09 -17.35
N ASN A 208 -17.37 -11.52 -16.83
CA ASN A 208 -18.25 -12.24 -15.90
C ASN A 208 -19.12 -13.27 -16.63
N LYS A 209 -19.45 -12.99 -17.89
CA LYS A 209 -20.20 -13.84 -18.81
C LYS A 209 -19.41 -13.97 -20.10
N LEU A 210 -19.06 -15.21 -20.45
CA LEU A 210 -18.43 -15.53 -21.73
C LEU A 210 -19.46 -15.50 -22.85
N ASN A 211 -19.01 -15.26 -24.07
CA ASN A 211 -19.89 -15.22 -25.24
C ASN A 211 -20.26 -16.66 -25.66
N SER A 212 -21.55 -16.98 -25.68
CA SER A 212 -22.02 -18.31 -26.07
C SER A 212 -21.71 -18.66 -27.53
N LYS A 213 -21.44 -17.68 -28.40
CA LYS A 213 -21.03 -17.93 -29.78
C LYS A 213 -19.73 -18.74 -29.90
N LYS A 214 -18.84 -18.64 -28.90
CA LYS A 214 -17.56 -19.35 -28.88
C LYS A 214 -17.68 -20.76 -28.29
N ILE A 215 -18.88 -21.19 -27.90
CA ILE A 215 -19.13 -22.51 -27.34
C ILE A 215 -19.68 -23.38 -28.45
N THR A 216 -18.88 -24.36 -28.89
CA THR A 216 -19.24 -25.40 -29.85
C THR A 216 -19.67 -26.67 -29.12
N GLU A 217 -20.11 -27.68 -29.88
CA GLU A 217 -20.47 -29.00 -29.33
C GLU A 217 -19.29 -29.71 -28.66
N PHE A 218 -18.05 -29.35 -29.03
CA PHE A 218 -16.82 -29.95 -28.52
C PHE A 218 -16.16 -29.13 -27.40
N GLY A 219 -16.64 -27.91 -27.11
CA GLY A 219 -16.08 -27.07 -26.06
C GLY A 219 -15.95 -25.60 -26.48
N GLU A 220 -14.97 -24.90 -25.94
CA GLU A 220 -14.70 -23.51 -26.31
C GLU A 220 -13.75 -23.45 -27.50
N GLU A 221 -14.16 -22.75 -28.57
CA GLU A 221 -13.50 -22.68 -29.88
C GLU A 221 -12.02 -22.25 -29.81
N GLU A 222 -11.68 -21.30 -28.93
CA GLU A 222 -10.31 -20.74 -28.83
C GLU A 222 -9.25 -21.73 -28.31
N LYS A 223 -9.63 -22.95 -27.91
CA LYS A 223 -8.67 -23.99 -27.50
C LYS A 223 -8.14 -24.82 -28.67
N ASP A 224 -8.80 -24.75 -29.82
CA ASP A 224 -8.56 -25.65 -30.96
C ASP A 224 -7.87 -24.95 -32.14
N ASP A 225 -7.42 -23.69 -31.98
CA ASP A 225 -6.82 -22.87 -33.05
C ASP A 225 -5.37 -23.26 -33.43
N LEU A 226 -4.81 -24.34 -32.88
CA LEU A 226 -3.48 -24.82 -33.30
C LEU A 226 -3.64 -25.77 -34.48
N SER A 227 -3.00 -25.44 -35.60
CA SER A 227 -2.84 -26.39 -36.70
C SER A 227 -2.10 -27.65 -36.21
N ASP A 228 -2.42 -28.83 -36.73
CA ASP A 228 -1.77 -30.10 -36.31
C ASP A 228 -0.22 -30.00 -36.35
N ALA A 229 0.32 -29.25 -37.31
CA ALA A 229 1.76 -29.03 -37.46
C ALA A 229 2.38 -28.07 -36.40
N GLU A 230 1.59 -27.18 -35.80
CA GLU A 230 2.00 -26.34 -34.68
C GLU A 230 1.76 -27.03 -33.33
N TRP A 231 0.75 -27.90 -33.27
CA TRP A 231 0.46 -28.74 -32.10
C TRP A 231 1.64 -29.67 -31.78
N ASP A 232 2.16 -30.39 -32.78
CA ASP A 232 3.32 -31.29 -32.61
C ASP A 232 4.60 -30.57 -32.15
N LYS A 233 4.81 -29.32 -32.56
CA LYS A 233 5.97 -28.50 -32.15
C LYS A 233 5.83 -27.89 -30.75
N THR A 234 4.61 -27.72 -30.26
CA THR A 234 4.33 -27.12 -28.96
C THR A 234 4.17 -28.16 -27.86
N ASP A 235 3.74 -29.38 -28.19
CA ASP A 235 3.49 -30.45 -27.22
C ASP A 235 4.73 -31.20 -26.72
N ALA A 236 5.80 -31.25 -27.51
CA ALA A 236 7.03 -31.92 -27.10
C ALA A 236 7.64 -31.36 -25.79
N ASP A 237 7.41 -30.08 -25.49
CA ASP A 237 8.02 -29.38 -24.34
C ASP A 237 7.05 -29.13 -23.16
N ASN A 238 5.75 -29.43 -23.33
CA ASN A 238 4.72 -29.06 -22.36
C ASN A 238 4.44 -30.19 -21.37
N LEU A 239 4.81 -30.00 -20.10
CA LEU A 239 4.48 -30.94 -19.02
C LEU A 239 3.00 -30.80 -18.62
N PRO A 240 2.20 -31.89 -18.64
CA PRO A 240 0.80 -31.84 -18.26
C PRO A 240 0.65 -31.50 -16.76
N GLY A 241 -0.32 -30.65 -16.43
CA GLY A 241 -0.66 -30.32 -15.04
C GLY A 241 0.24 -29.27 -14.36
N VAL A 242 1.21 -28.69 -15.07
CA VAL A 242 2.07 -27.64 -14.51
C VAL A 242 1.29 -26.34 -14.32
N LYS A 243 1.03 -25.99 -13.05
CA LYS A 243 0.31 -24.76 -12.67
C LYS A 243 1.23 -23.55 -12.41
N LYS A 244 2.50 -23.78 -12.07
CA LYS A 244 3.49 -22.72 -11.80
C LYS A 244 4.53 -22.69 -12.92
N PRO A 245 4.78 -21.54 -13.55
CA PRO A 245 5.58 -21.47 -14.76
C PRO A 245 7.06 -21.37 -14.42
N ASN A 246 7.86 -22.40 -14.74
CA ASN A 246 9.30 -22.22 -14.89
C ASN A 246 9.78 -22.33 -16.35
N THR A 247 8.90 -22.58 -17.33
CA THR A 247 9.34 -22.67 -18.74
C THR A 247 8.23 -22.33 -19.76
N ILE A 248 8.43 -21.18 -20.41
CA ILE A 248 8.15 -20.63 -21.76
C ILE A 248 6.97 -21.11 -22.66
N LYS A 249 6.25 -22.22 -22.44
CA LYS A 249 5.08 -22.56 -23.29
C LYS A 249 3.91 -23.00 -22.43
N ARG A 250 2.73 -22.41 -22.65
CA ARG A 250 1.48 -22.75 -21.95
C ARG A 250 0.40 -23.03 -22.98
N ARG A 251 -0.47 -24.00 -22.68
CA ARG A 251 -1.70 -24.22 -23.46
C ARG A 251 -2.85 -23.30 -23.04
N THR A 252 -2.84 -22.79 -21.81
CA THR A 252 -3.96 -22.01 -21.26
C THR A 252 -3.66 -20.53 -21.16
N LYS A 253 -4.71 -19.71 -21.34
CA LYS A 253 -4.66 -18.26 -21.13
C LYS A 253 -4.28 -17.92 -19.69
N LEU A 254 -3.60 -16.79 -19.54
CA LEU A 254 -3.27 -16.26 -18.23
C LEU A 254 -4.51 -15.68 -17.56
N ALA A 255 -4.84 -16.15 -16.36
CA ALA A 255 -5.90 -15.59 -15.55
C ALA A 255 -5.49 -14.25 -14.92
N VAL A 256 -6.37 -13.24 -14.99
CA VAL A 256 -6.17 -11.97 -14.29
C VAL A 256 -6.13 -12.19 -12.79
N ARG A 257 -5.12 -11.60 -12.15
CA ARG A 257 -4.98 -11.57 -10.69
C ARG A 257 -4.09 -10.42 -10.25
N VAL A 258 -4.27 -10.02 -9.00
CA VAL A 258 -3.34 -9.20 -8.24
C VAL A 258 -2.54 -10.11 -7.31
N LYS A 259 -1.21 -10.04 -7.43
CA LYS A 259 -0.29 -10.76 -6.56
C LYS A 259 -0.04 -10.00 -5.26
N ASP A 260 0.21 -8.71 -5.36
CA ASP A 260 0.53 -7.83 -4.22
C ASP A 260 0.03 -6.41 -4.49
N VAL A 261 -0.28 -5.69 -3.42
CA VAL A 261 -0.71 -4.29 -3.43
C VAL A 261 0.03 -3.55 -2.33
N LYS A 262 0.57 -2.38 -2.67
CA LYS A 262 1.25 -1.50 -1.70
C LYS A 262 0.91 -0.04 -1.94
N PHE A 263 0.60 0.67 -0.85
CA PHE A 263 0.56 2.12 -0.86
C PHE A 263 1.96 2.71 -0.93
N SER A 264 2.07 3.88 -1.55
CA SER A 264 3.28 4.68 -1.47
C SER A 264 3.44 5.24 -0.05
N PRO A 265 4.69 5.40 0.45
CA PRO A 265 4.92 5.93 1.79
C PRO A 265 4.37 7.35 2.04
N ASP A 266 4.17 8.13 0.98
CA ASP A 266 3.55 9.47 1.02
C ASP A 266 2.01 9.44 0.98
N GLY A 267 1.40 8.26 0.77
CA GLY A 267 -0.05 8.05 0.75
C GLY A 267 -0.79 8.55 -0.49
N LYS A 268 -0.11 9.16 -1.47
CA LYS A 268 -0.73 9.77 -2.65
C LYS A 268 -0.99 8.79 -3.79
N SER A 269 -0.34 7.64 -3.76
CA SER A 269 -0.38 6.63 -4.81
C SER A 269 -0.37 5.22 -4.23
N PHE A 270 -0.70 4.25 -5.05
CA PHE A 270 -0.52 2.84 -4.73
C PHE A 270 -0.17 2.05 -5.99
N ALA A 271 0.59 0.99 -5.82
CA ALA A 271 1.01 0.10 -6.88
C ALA A 271 0.41 -1.29 -6.69
N CYS A 272 0.02 -1.91 -7.80
CA CYS A 272 -0.51 -3.27 -7.84
C CYS A 272 0.35 -4.11 -8.80
N ALA A 273 0.84 -5.25 -8.32
CA ALA A 273 1.51 -6.22 -9.17
C ALA A 273 0.47 -7.19 -9.76
N THR A 274 0.21 -7.06 -11.06
CA THR A 274 -0.82 -7.80 -11.79
C THR A 274 -0.19 -8.85 -12.71
N THR A 275 -1.02 -9.54 -13.48
CA THR A 275 -0.51 -10.46 -14.52
C THR A 275 0.07 -9.75 -15.74
N GLU A 276 -0.37 -8.52 -16.04
CA GLU A 276 0.12 -7.74 -17.18
C GLU A 276 1.39 -6.98 -16.85
N GLY A 277 1.55 -6.58 -15.58
CA GLY A 277 2.70 -5.79 -15.14
C GLY A 277 2.44 -5.13 -13.80
N ILE A 278 3.04 -3.96 -13.61
CA ILE A 278 2.83 -3.13 -12.41
C ILE A 278 1.96 -1.95 -12.82
N ILE A 279 0.82 -1.79 -12.15
CA ILE A 279 -0.08 -0.65 -12.36
C ILE A 279 0.07 0.29 -11.16
N ILE A 280 0.35 1.56 -11.44
CA ILE A 280 0.47 2.61 -10.43
C ILE A 280 -0.72 3.53 -10.56
N TYR A 281 -1.50 3.65 -9.49
CA TYR A 281 -2.58 4.61 -9.36
C TYR A 281 -2.08 5.78 -8.53
N GLY A 282 -2.32 7.01 -9.00
CA GLY A 282 -1.99 8.23 -8.28
C GLY A 282 -3.17 9.20 -8.29
N ILE A 283 -3.26 10.02 -7.25
CA ILE A 283 -4.26 11.10 -7.20
C ILE A 283 -3.77 12.26 -8.08
N ASN A 284 -4.60 12.70 -9.02
CA ASN A 284 -4.33 13.90 -9.81
C ASN A 284 -5.14 15.10 -9.27
N ASN A 285 -4.51 15.93 -8.44
CA ASN A 285 -5.16 17.11 -7.85
C ASN A 285 -5.33 18.27 -8.83
N ASN A 286 -4.70 18.24 -10.01
CA ASN A 286 -4.67 19.39 -10.91
C ASN A 286 -5.95 19.53 -11.76
N GLN A 287 -6.80 18.51 -11.81
CA GLN A 287 -7.99 18.49 -12.66
C GLN A 287 -9.32 18.68 -11.91
N SER A 288 -9.37 18.37 -10.61
CA SER A 288 -10.58 18.52 -9.80
C SER A 288 -10.49 19.72 -8.87
N PHE A 289 -11.41 20.68 -9.04
CA PHE A 289 -11.59 21.75 -8.07
C PHE A 289 -12.17 21.18 -6.78
N SER A 290 -11.37 21.19 -5.71
CA SER A 290 -11.71 20.61 -4.41
C SER A 290 -11.33 21.59 -3.29
N PRO A 291 -12.08 22.70 -3.14
CA PRO A 291 -11.74 23.70 -2.15
C PRO A 291 -11.91 23.18 -0.73
N ILE A 292 -11.23 23.82 0.21
CA ILE A 292 -11.28 23.55 1.64
C ILE A 292 -11.91 24.78 2.29
N ASP A 293 -13.01 24.61 3.02
CA ASP A 293 -13.71 25.68 3.75
C ASP A 293 -13.89 26.97 2.91
N LEU A 294 -14.52 26.84 1.75
CA LEU A 294 -14.71 27.98 0.84
C LEU A 294 -15.83 28.90 1.35
N ASP A 295 -15.49 30.16 1.57
CA ASP A 295 -16.43 31.22 1.92
C ASP A 295 -16.69 32.15 0.72
N ILE A 296 -17.78 32.92 0.77
CA ILE A 296 -18.14 33.90 -0.27
C ILE A 296 -17.03 34.95 -0.47
N GLU A 297 -16.28 35.25 0.59
CA GLU A 297 -15.17 36.21 0.57
C GLU A 297 -13.89 35.64 -0.05
N VAL A 298 -13.79 34.33 -0.22
CA VAL A 298 -12.62 33.66 -0.79
C VAL A 298 -12.74 33.68 -2.32
N THR A 299 -12.44 34.85 -2.90
CA THR A 299 -12.38 35.07 -4.35
C THR A 299 -10.95 35.36 -4.82
N LEU A 300 -10.66 35.10 -6.10
CA LEU A 300 -9.35 35.47 -6.69
C LEU A 300 -9.09 36.97 -6.62
N GLU A 301 -10.15 37.79 -6.74
CA GLU A 301 -10.06 39.25 -6.65
C GLU A 301 -9.66 39.69 -5.24
N ASN A 302 -10.29 39.11 -4.21
CA ASN A 302 -9.97 39.41 -2.82
C ASN A 302 -8.56 38.94 -2.45
N LEU A 303 -8.14 37.76 -2.89
CA LEU A 303 -6.77 37.27 -2.72
C LEU A 303 -5.74 38.24 -3.32
N MET A 304 -5.98 38.71 -4.54
CA MET A 304 -5.10 39.71 -5.18
C MET A 304 -5.17 41.08 -4.47
N GLY A 305 -6.31 41.43 -3.89
CA GLY A 305 -6.50 42.61 -3.05
C GLY A 305 -5.67 42.55 -1.77
N GLU A 306 -5.69 41.43 -1.05
CA GLU A 306 -4.92 41.24 0.19
C GLU A 306 -3.40 41.22 -0.09
N LEU A 307 -2.97 40.64 -1.20
CA LEU A 307 -1.56 40.72 -1.64
C LEU A 307 -1.14 42.18 -1.90
N LYS A 308 -2.00 43.00 -2.52
CA LYS A 308 -1.72 44.44 -2.72
C LYS A 308 -1.67 45.20 -1.40
N LYS A 309 -2.50 44.85 -0.42
CA LYS A 309 -2.48 45.41 0.94
C LYS A 309 -1.29 44.93 1.78
N ARG A 310 -0.49 43.97 1.29
CA ARG A 310 0.60 43.28 2.00
C ARG A 310 0.12 42.46 3.21
N ASN A 311 -1.13 42.00 3.18
CA ASN A 311 -1.66 41.07 4.16
C ASN A 311 -1.38 39.63 3.70
N TYR A 312 -0.13 39.20 3.91
CA TYR A 312 0.37 37.93 3.37
C TYR A 312 -0.22 36.69 4.07
N LEU A 313 -0.55 36.79 5.36
CA LEU A 313 -1.13 35.68 6.13
C LEU A 313 -2.51 35.30 5.57
N GLU A 314 -3.40 36.28 5.40
CA GLU A 314 -4.72 36.03 4.82
C GLU A 314 -4.63 35.57 3.37
N ALA A 315 -3.74 36.17 2.58
CA ALA A 315 -3.56 35.78 1.18
C ALA A 315 -3.14 34.30 1.01
N ILE A 316 -2.21 33.80 1.84
CA ILE A 316 -1.79 32.39 1.76
C ILE A 316 -2.89 31.45 2.27
N VAL A 317 -3.63 31.84 3.31
CA VAL A 317 -4.77 31.05 3.81
C VAL A 317 -5.89 30.98 2.78
N MET A 318 -6.23 32.09 2.12
CA MET A 318 -7.21 32.10 1.01
C MET A 318 -6.75 31.21 -0.14
N ALA A 319 -5.46 31.25 -0.50
CA ALA A 319 -4.91 30.38 -1.55
C ALA A 319 -5.02 28.89 -1.18
N LEU A 320 -4.77 28.54 0.08
CA LEU A 320 -4.91 27.17 0.58
C LEU A 320 -6.38 26.72 0.65
N LYS A 321 -7.31 27.61 1.01
CA LYS A 321 -8.76 27.37 0.94
C LYS A 321 -9.22 27.09 -0.50
N PHE A 322 -8.68 27.83 -1.48
CA PHE A 322 -8.92 27.54 -2.89
C PHE A 322 -8.42 26.16 -3.33
N ASN A 323 -7.35 25.66 -2.69
CA ASN A 323 -6.74 24.36 -2.93
C ASN A 323 -6.43 24.10 -4.43
N GLN A 324 -5.87 25.09 -5.12
CA GLN A 324 -5.34 24.93 -6.47
C GLN A 324 -3.83 25.18 -6.46
N ALA A 325 -3.05 24.19 -6.94
CA ALA A 325 -1.59 24.23 -6.90
C ALA A 325 -1.02 25.52 -7.52
N LYS A 326 -1.49 25.90 -8.71
CA LYS A 326 -1.01 27.10 -9.42
C LYS A 326 -1.30 28.41 -8.69
N ILE A 327 -2.40 28.48 -7.93
CA ILE A 327 -2.72 29.69 -7.16
C ILE A 327 -1.80 29.76 -5.94
N ILE A 328 -1.63 28.64 -5.25
CA ILE A 328 -0.77 28.55 -4.05
C ILE A 328 0.69 28.84 -4.42
N GLU A 329 1.20 28.31 -5.53
CA GLU A 329 2.55 28.57 -6.03
C GLU A 329 2.77 30.06 -6.31
N LYS A 330 1.83 30.70 -7.02
CA LYS A 330 1.90 32.14 -7.30
C LYS A 330 1.84 32.99 -6.05
N THR A 331 0.96 32.67 -5.09
CA THR A 331 0.91 33.44 -3.83
C THR A 331 2.17 33.22 -3.01
N PHE A 332 2.70 32.01 -3.00
CA PHE A 332 3.93 31.64 -2.31
C PHE A 332 5.14 32.43 -2.83
N GLU A 333 5.31 32.55 -4.14
CA GLU A 333 6.40 33.33 -4.76
C GLU A 333 6.32 34.83 -4.48
N LEU A 334 5.11 35.37 -4.30
CA LEU A 334 4.89 36.79 -4.06
C LEU A 334 5.18 37.21 -2.60
N ILE A 335 5.29 36.27 -1.67
CA ILE A 335 5.53 36.55 -0.25
C ILE A 335 7.02 36.82 0.00
N PRO A 336 7.40 37.98 0.57
CA PRO A 336 8.80 38.28 0.85
C PRO A 336 9.32 37.47 2.04
N THR A 337 10.58 37.04 1.98
CA THR A 337 11.24 36.21 3.02
C THR A 337 11.23 36.84 4.41
N SER A 338 11.24 38.19 4.50
CA SER A 338 11.17 38.94 5.75
C SER A 338 9.85 38.74 6.51
N SER A 339 8.77 38.38 5.82
CA SER A 339 7.44 38.22 6.41
C SER A 339 7.15 36.79 6.89
N ILE A 340 7.93 35.79 6.43
CA ILE A 340 7.75 34.36 6.73
C ILE A 340 7.72 34.06 8.24
N PRO A 341 8.60 34.63 9.10
CA PRO A 341 8.56 34.33 10.53
C PRO A 341 7.24 34.75 11.19
N ILE A 342 6.70 35.91 10.80
CA ILE A 342 5.45 36.48 11.33
C ILE A 342 4.25 35.64 10.87
N ILE A 343 4.27 35.20 9.62
CA ILE A 343 3.23 34.33 9.07
C ILE A 343 3.25 32.97 9.76
N SER A 344 4.45 32.38 9.93
CA SER A 344 4.63 31.05 10.52
C SER A 344 4.20 30.99 11.98
N SER A 345 4.38 32.07 12.74
CA SER A 345 3.97 32.14 14.16
C SER A 345 2.45 32.27 14.34
N ASN A 346 1.77 32.93 13.40
CA ASN A 346 0.33 33.20 13.47
C ASN A 346 -0.50 32.28 12.54
N PHE A 347 0.11 31.20 12.05
CA PHE A 347 -0.50 30.37 11.03
C PHE A 347 -1.63 29.48 11.62
N PRO A 348 -2.82 29.40 10.99
CA PRO A 348 -3.90 28.58 11.51
C PRO A 348 -3.59 27.08 11.47
N VAL A 349 -3.81 26.39 12.60
CA VAL A 349 -3.48 24.96 12.78
C VAL A 349 -4.13 24.06 11.73
N ASN A 350 -5.39 24.33 11.38
CA ASN A 350 -6.17 23.52 10.44
C ASN A 350 -5.55 23.43 9.04
N TYR A 351 -4.75 24.42 8.63
CA TYR A 351 -4.15 24.48 7.30
C TYR A 351 -2.65 24.11 7.29
N ILE A 352 -2.03 23.83 8.44
CA ILE A 352 -0.60 23.51 8.55
C ILE A 352 -0.26 22.28 7.71
N GLU A 353 -1.06 21.22 7.82
CA GLU A 353 -0.86 19.99 7.04
C GLU A 353 -0.86 20.28 5.53
N LYS A 354 -1.78 21.14 5.09
CA LYS A 354 -1.89 21.49 3.68
C LYS A 354 -0.69 22.31 3.20
N LEU A 355 -0.24 23.26 4.01
CA LEU A 355 0.96 24.03 3.72
C LEU A 355 2.20 23.14 3.69
N MET A 356 2.35 22.20 4.64
CA MET A 356 3.49 21.28 4.68
C MET A 356 3.50 20.29 3.51
N THR A 357 2.34 19.78 3.09
CA THR A 357 2.24 18.93 1.90
C THR A 357 2.55 19.69 0.61
N PHE A 358 2.21 20.99 0.55
CA PHE A 358 2.61 21.88 -0.53
C PHE A 358 4.12 22.14 -0.51
N LEU A 359 4.71 22.49 0.64
CA LEU A 359 6.15 22.69 0.79
C LEU A 359 6.96 21.45 0.44
N ALA A 360 6.48 20.26 0.79
CA ALA A 360 7.11 19.00 0.39
C ALA A 360 7.15 18.85 -1.14
N TYR A 361 6.07 19.25 -1.83
CA TYR A 361 6.00 19.22 -3.29
C TYR A 361 6.93 20.26 -3.92
N GLU A 362 6.93 21.48 -3.40
CA GLU A 362 7.82 22.56 -3.82
C GLU A 362 9.28 22.17 -3.68
N LEU A 363 9.68 21.60 -2.54
CA LEU A 363 11.05 21.12 -2.34
C LEU A 363 11.45 20.09 -3.40
N GLU A 364 10.56 19.24 -3.88
CA GLU A 364 10.93 18.22 -4.88
C GLU A 364 10.95 18.75 -6.33
N HIS A 365 10.16 19.76 -6.65
CA HIS A 365 9.91 20.16 -8.05
C HIS A 365 10.35 21.58 -8.39
N SER A 366 10.42 22.50 -7.43
CA SER A 366 10.66 23.91 -7.71
C SER A 366 12.12 24.30 -7.60
N VAL A 367 12.45 25.41 -8.28
CA VAL A 367 13.81 25.96 -8.34
C VAL A 367 14.13 26.78 -7.08
N ASN A 368 13.09 27.33 -6.43
CA ASN A 368 13.21 28.25 -5.28
C ASN A 368 13.38 27.51 -3.95
N ILE A 369 14.40 26.66 -3.88
CA ILE A 369 14.66 25.78 -2.72
C ILE A 369 14.91 26.59 -1.45
N GLU A 370 15.64 27.71 -1.53
CA GLU A 370 15.91 28.57 -0.38
C GLU A 370 14.62 29.09 0.27
N LEU A 371 13.66 29.53 -0.55
CA LEU A 371 12.36 29.99 -0.06
C LEU A 371 11.63 28.86 0.66
N ALA A 372 11.49 27.69 0.04
CA ALA A 372 10.85 26.53 0.67
C ALA A 372 11.55 26.07 1.96
N LEU A 373 12.88 26.11 2.02
CA LEU A 373 13.65 25.80 3.22
C LEU A 373 13.44 26.81 4.35
N THR A 374 13.39 28.11 4.04
CA THR A 374 13.12 29.15 5.05
C THR A 374 11.72 28.99 5.65
N TRP A 375 10.74 28.63 4.83
CA TRP A 375 9.39 28.27 5.30
C TRP A 375 9.41 27.05 6.20
N CYS A 376 10.01 25.94 5.75
CA CYS A 376 10.10 24.71 6.55
C CYS A 376 10.78 24.97 7.90
N LYS A 377 11.89 25.73 7.91
CA LYS A 377 12.61 26.09 9.12
C LYS A 377 11.75 26.89 10.10
N ASN A 378 11.05 27.92 9.63
CA ASN A 378 10.24 28.76 10.50
C ASN A 378 8.98 28.04 10.99
N LEU A 379 8.29 27.29 10.12
CA LEU A 379 7.12 26.52 10.52
C LEU A 379 7.47 25.46 11.58
N LEU A 380 8.57 24.73 11.40
CA LEU A 380 9.05 23.78 12.39
C LEU A 380 9.45 24.47 13.71
N LYS A 381 10.08 25.64 13.65
CA LYS A 381 10.51 26.39 14.84
C LYS A 381 9.33 26.87 15.69
N TYR A 382 8.25 27.37 15.07
CA TYR A 382 7.13 27.96 15.81
C TYR A 382 6.03 26.96 16.16
N ASN A 383 5.86 25.88 15.38
CA ASN A 383 4.75 24.93 15.53
C ASN A 383 5.21 23.51 15.92
N ASP A 384 6.35 23.36 16.60
CA ASP A 384 6.98 22.06 16.86
C ASP A 384 6.04 21.07 17.58
N GLU A 385 5.40 21.49 18.69
CA GLU A 385 4.47 20.65 19.46
C GLU A 385 3.28 20.17 18.61
N LEU A 386 2.72 21.06 17.78
CA LEU A 386 1.61 20.74 16.89
C LEU A 386 2.04 19.75 15.80
N ILE A 387 3.23 19.95 15.24
CA ILE A 387 3.78 19.06 14.21
C ILE A 387 4.13 17.69 14.81
N HIS A 388 4.59 17.65 16.06
CA HIS A 388 4.81 16.39 16.77
C HIS A 388 3.51 15.59 16.95
N ASN A 389 2.43 16.24 17.36
CA ASN A 389 1.11 15.60 17.47
C ASN A 389 0.57 15.15 16.11
N LEU A 390 0.75 15.97 15.06
CA LEU A 390 0.36 15.61 13.70
C LEU A 390 1.22 14.48 13.11
N LYS A 391 2.49 14.34 13.54
CA LYS A 391 3.39 13.27 13.11
C LYS A 391 2.88 11.90 13.55
N GLU A 392 2.26 11.80 14.72
CA GLU A 392 1.65 10.55 15.20
C GLU A 392 0.44 10.13 14.33
N GLN A 393 -0.30 11.11 13.80
CA GLN A 393 -1.51 10.86 13.00
C GLN A 393 -1.23 10.74 11.49
N LYS A 394 -0.24 11.48 10.96
CA LYS A 394 -0.04 11.66 9.51
C LYS A 394 1.44 11.77 9.13
N GLN A 395 2.14 10.64 9.15
CA GLN A 395 3.58 10.56 8.85
C GLN A 395 3.98 10.93 7.40
N GLY A 396 3.04 11.01 6.46
CA GLY A 396 3.31 11.11 5.02
C GLY A 396 4.09 12.37 4.61
N PHE A 397 3.68 13.55 5.10
CA PHE A 397 4.32 14.81 4.70
C PHE A 397 5.71 14.99 5.30
N VAL A 398 5.93 14.55 6.55
CA VAL A 398 7.25 14.59 7.20
C VAL A 398 8.24 13.69 6.46
N LYS A 399 7.82 12.48 6.05
CA LYS A 399 8.63 11.57 5.24
C LYS A 399 8.97 12.18 3.88
N ALA A 400 8.03 12.86 3.24
CA ALA A 400 8.26 13.54 1.97
C ALA A 400 9.28 14.69 2.11
N ILE A 401 9.15 15.54 3.13
CA ILE A 401 10.11 16.62 3.41
C ILE A 401 11.48 16.04 3.73
N HIS A 402 11.57 15.02 4.60
CA HIS A 402 12.84 14.39 4.94
C HIS A 402 13.52 13.76 3.71
N ARG A 403 12.74 13.12 2.82
CA ARG A 403 13.24 12.59 1.55
C ARG A 403 13.82 13.70 0.67
N ALA A 404 13.10 14.80 0.50
CA ALA A 404 13.55 15.93 -0.30
C ALA A 404 14.83 16.55 0.28
N LEU A 405 14.88 16.78 1.60
CA LEU A 405 16.07 17.30 2.28
C LEU A 405 17.29 16.38 2.11
N LYS A 406 17.11 15.07 2.32
CA LYS A 406 18.18 14.09 2.15
C LYS A 406 18.67 14.01 0.70
N PHE A 407 17.77 14.21 -0.27
CA PHE A 407 18.16 14.31 -1.68
C PHE A 407 19.08 15.50 -1.92
N TYR A 408 18.73 16.69 -1.43
CA TYR A 408 19.59 17.88 -1.56
C TYR A 408 20.89 17.76 -0.79
N GLU A 409 20.86 17.27 0.44
CA GLU A 409 22.06 17.03 1.24
C GLU A 409 23.04 16.12 0.50
N ASN A 410 22.57 14.98 -0.03
CA ASN A 410 23.42 14.07 -0.79
C ASN A 410 23.93 14.69 -2.10
N THR A 411 23.13 15.52 -2.75
CA THR A 411 23.51 16.16 -4.02
C THR A 411 24.58 17.23 -3.77
N LEU A 412 24.38 18.07 -2.75
CA LEU A 412 25.36 19.08 -2.34
C LEU A 412 26.64 18.43 -1.83
N LEU A 413 26.56 17.40 -0.99
CA LEU A 413 27.73 16.66 -0.51
C LEU A 413 28.55 16.05 -1.64
N LYS A 414 27.90 15.54 -2.70
CA LYS A 414 28.61 15.06 -3.89
C LYS A 414 29.36 16.20 -4.58
N ILE A 415 28.70 17.33 -4.82
CA ILE A 415 29.31 18.49 -5.48
C ILE A 415 30.48 19.06 -4.64
N THR A 416 30.36 19.09 -3.31
CA THR A 416 31.43 19.59 -2.43
C THR A 416 32.58 18.61 -2.26
N ASN A 417 32.38 17.32 -2.51
CA ASN A 417 33.46 16.32 -2.48
C ASN A 417 34.15 16.17 -3.85
N GLU A 418 33.49 16.57 -4.93
CA GLU A 418 34.04 16.59 -6.29
C GLU A 418 34.83 17.87 -6.61
N ASN A 419 34.62 18.95 -5.86
CA ASN A 419 35.42 20.20 -5.88
C ASN A 419 36.37 20.26 -4.69
#